data_AF-A0A523UI33-F1
#
_entry.id   AF-A0A523UI33-F1
#
_cell.length_a   1.000
_cell.length_b   1.000
_cell.length_c   1.000
_cell.angle_alpha   90.00
_cell.angle_beta   90.00
_cell.angle_gamma   90.00
#
_symmetry.space_group_name_H-M   'P 1'
#
loop_
_entity.id
_entity.type
_entity.pdbx_description
1 polymer ?
#
loop_
_entity_poly.entity_id
_entity_poly.type
_entity_poly.pdbx_seq_one_letter_code
_entity_poly.pdbx_strand_id
1 'polypeptide(L)' 'MYQKIVVPLDGSKLVECVLPHMETVAKGCGTEEIILVTVTERIITSSGITQI' A
#
# COMPACT_ATOMS: atom_id res chain seq x y z
N MET A 1 13.30 16.94 -5.09
CA MET A 1 13.83 15.63 -5.55
C MET A 1 12.77 14.63 -5.10
N TYR A 2 12.14 13.86 -5.99
CA TYR A 2 10.87 13.13 -5.75
C TYR A 2 9.63 13.99 -5.49
N GLN A 3 8.66 13.91 -6.41
CA GLN A 3 7.35 14.57 -6.28
C GLN A 3 6.38 13.72 -5.46
N LYS A 4 6.52 12.39 -5.48
CA LYS A 4 5.68 11.43 -4.77
C LYS A 4 6.53 10.24 -4.28
N ILE A 5 6.20 9.71 -3.11
CA ILE A 5 6.78 8.48 -2.57
C ILE A 5 5.68 7.41 -2.56
N VAL A 6 5.95 6.23 -3.10
CA VAL A 6 5.02 5.08 -3.07
C VAL A 6 5.54 4.06 -2.07
N VAL A 7 4.70 3.71 -1.09
CA VAL A 7 5.02 2.76 -0.02
C VAL A 7 4.10 1.55 -0.14
N PRO A 8 4.62 0.38 -0.56
CA PRO A 8 3.85 -0.86 -0.53
C PRO A 8 3.65 -1.32 0.92
N LEU A 9 2.42 -1.64 1.29
CA LEU A 9 2.03 -2.18 2.60
C LEU A 9 1.29 -3.51 2.40
N ASP A 10 1.79 -4.56 3.04
CA ASP A 10 1.21 -5.91 3.04
C ASP A 10 0.62 -6.32 4.41
N GLY A 11 0.62 -5.41 5.39
CA GLY A 11 0.17 -5.67 6.75
C GLY A 11 1.16 -6.46 7.60
N SER A 12 2.36 -6.76 7.09
CA SER A 12 3.41 -7.37 7.89
C SER A 12 4.08 -6.35 8.81
N LYS A 13 4.45 -6.78 10.02
CA LYS A 13 5.18 -5.92 10.98
C LYS A 13 6.46 -5.33 10.38
N LEU A 14 7.15 -6.11 9.54
CA LEU A 14 8.38 -5.69 8.88
C LEU A 14 8.15 -4.45 8.01
N VAL A 15 7.07 -4.47 7.24
CA VAL A 15 6.75 -3.40 6.29
C VAL A 15 6.11 -2.21 7.01
N GLU A 16 5.29 -2.43 8.04
CA GLU A 16 4.69 -1.34 8.83
C GLU A 16 5.71 -0.48 9.60
N CYS A 17 6.85 -1.06 9.98
CA CYS A 17 7.95 -0.32 10.63
C CYS A 17 8.50 0.84 9.78
N VAL A 18 8.25 0.86 8.47
CA VAL A 18 8.71 1.94 7.59
C VAL A 18 7.93 3.24 7.79
N LEU A 19 6.66 3.17 8.20
CA LEU A 19 5.74 4.32 8.22
C LEU A 19 6.24 5.52 9.04
N PRO A 20 6.77 5.35 10.27
CA PRO A 20 7.31 6.48 11.04
C PRO A 20 8.51 7.16 10.36
N HIS A 21 9.27 6.42 9.55
CA HIS A 21 10.46 6.91 8.87
C HIS A 21 10.15 7.66 7.58
N MET A 22 8.98 7.41 6.97
CA MET A 22 8.57 8.05 5.71
C MET A 22 8.34 9.55 5.85
N GLU A 23 7.95 10.02 7.03
CA GLU A 23 7.87 11.45 7.30
C GLU A 23 9.23 12.15 7.20
N THR A 24 10.27 11.55 7.78
CA THR A 24 11.63 12.11 7.74
C THR A 24 12.16 12.16 6.32
N VAL A 25 11.89 11.11 5.53
CA VAL A 25 12.26 11.06 4.11
C VAL A 25 11.52 12.13 3.31
N ALA A 26 10.20 12.24 3.47
CA ALA A 26 9.41 13.23 2.74
C ALA A 26 9.83 14.67 3.06
N LYS A 27 10.05 14.98 4.35
CA LYS A 27 10.55 16.29 4.79
C LYS A 27 11.94 16.57 4.24
N GLY A 28 12.86 15.60 4.30
CA GLY A 28 14.22 15.75 3.80
C GLY A 28 14.32 15.88 2.27
N CYS A 29 13.39 15.29 1.53
CA CYS A 29 13.35 15.32 0.07
C CYS A 29 12.47 16.45 -0.50
N GLY A 30 11.69 17.13 0.34
CA GLY A 30 10.68 18.10 -0.09
C GLY A 30 9.55 17.44 -0.87
N THR A 31 9.17 16.23 -0.50
CA THR A 31 8.09 15.48 -1.15
C THR A 31 6.75 15.84 -0.50
N GLU A 32 5.77 16.20 -1.33
CA GLU A 32 4.46 16.68 -0.88
C GLU A 32 3.45 15.54 -0.65
N GLU A 33 3.68 14.38 -1.27
CA GLU A 33 2.72 13.28 -1.28
C GLU A 33 3.38 11.92 -1.01
N ILE A 34 2.80 11.17 -0.07
CA ILE A 34 3.14 9.78 0.21
C ILE A 34 1.90 8.94 -0.10
N ILE A 35 2.03 7.98 -1.01
CA ILE A 35 0.95 7.09 -1.44
C ILE A 35 1.20 5.72 -0.82
N LEU A 36 0.26 5.27 0.01
CA LEU A 36 0.26 3.92 0.56
C LEU A 36 -0.51 3.01 -0.40
N VAL A 37 0.10 1.88 -0.80
CA VAL A 37 -0.50 0.94 -1.75
C VAL A 37 -0.48 -0.45 -1.16
N THR A 38 -1.60 -1.16 -1.25
CA THR A 38 -1.66 -2.60 -1.01
C THR A 38 -2.21 -3.29 -2.25
N VAL A 39 -1.81 -4.54 -2.47
CA VAL A 39 -2.29 -5.35 -3.60
C VAL A 39 -3.09 -6.50 -3.02
N THR A 40 -4.31 -6.66 -3.50
CA THR A 40 -5.16 -7.81 -3.19
C THR A 40 -5.39 -8.63 -4.45
N GLU A 41 -5.52 -9.94 -4.29
CA GLU A 41 -5.87 -10.82 -5.38
C GLU A 41 -7.31 -10.60 -5.85
N ARG A 42 -7.58 -10.90 -7.12
CA ARG A 42 -8.93 -10.82 -7.66
C ARG A 42 -9.75 -12.01 -7.18
N ILE A 43 -10.79 -11.76 -6.40
CA ILE A 43 -11.75 -12.79 -6.01
C ILE A 43 -12.69 -13.05 -7.19
N ILE A 44 -12.59 -14.22 -7.81
CA ILE A 44 -13.54 -14.70 -8.83
C ILE A 44 -14.54 -15.61 -8.13
N THR A 45 -15.73 -15.09 -7.83
CA THR A 45 -16.81 -15.89 -7.24
C THR A 45 -17.49 -16.72 -8.33
N SER A 46 -17.29 -18.04 -8.32
CA SER A 46 -18.12 -18.95 -9.12
C SER A 46 -19.48 -19.09 -8.44
N SER A 47 -20.45 -18.27 -8.86
CA SER A 47 -21.85 -18.43 -8.43
C SER A 47 -22.44 -19.65 -9.13
N GLY A 48 -22.23 -20.82 -8.53
CA GLY A 48 -22.92 -22.06 -8.88
C GLY A 48 -24.27 -22.09 -8.19
N ILE A 49 -25.27 -21.43 -8.79
CA ILE A 49 -26.69 -21.69 -8.51
C ILE A 49 -27.03 -23.06 -9.10
N THR A 50 -27.02 -24.10 -8.28
CA THR A 50 -27.78 -25.33 -8.59
C THR A 50 -29.20 -25.12 -8.08
N GLN A 51 -30.10 -24.74 -8.97
CA GLN A 51 -31.52 -25.02 -8.81
C GLN A 51 -31.77 -26.49 -9.16
N ILE A 52 -32.15 -27.29 -8.16
CA ILE A 52 -33.17 -28.35 -8.25
C ILE A 52 -33.78 -28.55 -6.86
#